data_AF-A0A1G0XXQ2-F1
#
_entry.id   AF-A0A1G0XXQ2-F1
#
_cell.length_a   1.000
_cell.length_b   1.000
_cell.length_c   1.000
_cell.angle_alpha   90.00
_cell.angle_beta   90.00
_cell.angle_gamma   90.00
#
_symmetry.space_group_name_H-M   'P 1'
#
loop_
_entity.id
_entity.type
_entity.pdbx_description
1 polymer ?
#
loop_
_entity_poly.entity_id
_entity_poly.type
_entity_poly.pdbx_seq_one_letter_code
_entity_poly.pdbx_strand_id
1 'polypeptide(L)'
;MKSTLIHIVLIIAAILIGGAIAGHMHEEQNKQMPYKSLENTTPIGGFHKFASDIDWMLVIQYMGGLKSVSKENVDEVIKRFEKIVSYDPNFESAYEIGAMSFSVENPEKAVEFLERACNNPQLKNNWKLPFYAGFILTHSGKDDPEKVKKAIGFYEMAIKRSPTPEMYVVNSYLRARAKAMGLNNDKLAMLKILFGEWKKNAGMREIETTSIIPDLNQKILKAAQEARREYPDDKELIEFSKKVMQEVFKDQHICTYCLSIYAPGDKFCSCCGQSVQVFGTCQKCGTVLKAGFCHKCGTKAPAVLVQAPSVQEGMEPPPVAKKVAKPVPAKKAAK
;
A
#
# COMPACT_ATOMS: atom_id res chain seq x y z
N MET A 1 10.88 52.02 55.91
CA MET A 1 11.13 52.52 54.55
C MET A 1 12.36 51.92 53.89
N LYS A 2 13.60 52.11 54.39
CA LYS A 2 14.81 51.55 53.75
C LYS A 2 14.81 50.02 53.62
N SER A 3 14.41 49.31 54.69
CA SER A 3 14.28 47.84 54.65
C SER A 3 13.26 47.37 53.62
N THR A 4 12.07 47.97 53.60
CA THR A 4 11.01 47.67 52.62
C THR A 4 11.47 47.89 51.17
N LEU A 5 12.23 48.95 50.91
CA LEU A 5 12.77 49.24 49.58
C LEU A 5 13.78 48.19 49.13
N ILE A 6 14.66 47.73 50.03
CA ILE A 6 15.62 46.64 49.76
C ILE A 6 14.89 45.32 49.44
N HIS A 7 13.83 44.99 50.17
CA HIS A 7 13.04 43.78 49.89
C HIS A 7 12.35 43.86 48.53
N ILE A 8 11.78 45.02 48.16
CA ILE A 8 11.16 45.22 46.85
C ILE A 8 12.21 45.04 45.73
N VAL A 9 13.40 45.64 45.88
CA VAL A 9 14.48 45.49 44.90
C VAL A 9 14.94 44.03 44.79
N LEU A 10 15.07 43.32 45.91
CA LEU A 10 15.43 41.89 45.92
C LEU A 10 14.37 41.03 45.24
N ILE A 11 13.08 41.30 45.47
CA ILE A 11 11.99 40.58 44.81
C ILE A 11 12.03 40.82 43.29
N ILE A 12 12.20 42.08 42.86
CA ILE A 12 12.31 42.41 41.44
C ILE A 12 13.53 41.72 40.82
N ALA A 13 14.69 41.77 41.47
CA ALA A 13 15.90 41.10 41.00
C ALA A 13 15.70 39.57 40.90
N ALA A 14 15.05 38.95 41.89
CA ALA A 14 14.75 37.52 41.88
C ALA A 14 13.78 37.14 40.75
N ILE A 15 12.77 37.95 40.48
CA ILE A 15 11.83 37.74 39.34
C ILE A 15 12.58 37.85 38.01
N LEU A 16 13.44 38.87 37.85
CA LEU A 16 14.20 39.06 36.62
C LEU A 16 15.20 37.92 36.37
N ILE A 17 15.95 37.52 37.40
CA ILE A 17 16.90 36.40 37.32
C ILE A 17 16.16 35.09 37.06
N GLY A 18 15.06 34.84 37.78
CA GLY A 18 14.22 33.66 37.59
C GLY A 18 13.64 33.59 36.18
N GLY A 19 13.16 34.73 35.65
CA GLY A 19 12.67 34.84 34.27
C GLY A 19 13.75 34.57 33.23
N ALA A 20 14.97 35.07 33.43
CA ALA A 20 16.10 34.83 32.53
C ALA A 20 16.52 33.35 32.53
N ILE A 21 16.61 32.72 33.71
CA ILE A 21 16.93 31.29 33.84
C ILE A 21 15.82 30.44 33.20
N ALA A 22 14.55 30.74 33.49
CA ALA A 22 13.42 30.03 32.91
C ALA A 22 13.39 30.16 31.37
N GLY A 23 13.68 31.36 30.84
CA GLY A 23 13.79 31.60 29.40
C GLY A 23 14.91 30.78 28.76
N HIS A 24 16.11 30.79 29.35
CA HIS A 24 17.23 30.00 28.85
C HIS A 24 16.96 28.49 28.92
N MET A 25 16.43 28.00 30.03
CA MET A 25 16.04 26.59 30.18
C MET A 25 14.95 26.20 29.18
N HIS A 26 14.00 27.09 28.90
CA HIS A 26 12.96 26.85 27.91
C HIS A 26 13.55 26.74 26.49
N GLU A 27 14.50 27.61 26.14
CA GLU A 27 15.19 27.57 24.85
C GLU A 27 16.01 26.28 24.68
N GLU A 28 16.80 25.90 25.69
CA GLU A 28 17.57 24.66 25.69
C GLU A 28 16.67 23.42 25.65
N GLN A 29 15.55 23.44 26.38
CA GLN A 29 14.55 22.38 26.28
C GLN A 29 13.95 22.29 24.87
N ASN A 30 13.67 23.41 24.20
CA ASN A 30 13.14 23.40 22.83
C ASN A 30 14.17 22.86 21.83
N LYS A 31 15.47 23.14 22.03
CA LYS A 31 16.55 22.55 21.22
C LYS A 31 16.63 21.04 21.39
N GLN A 32 16.44 20.54 22.61
CA GLN A 32 16.49 19.10 22.92
C GLN A 32 15.17 18.37 22.59
N MET A 33 14.05 19.08 22.65
CA MET A 33 12.69 18.57 22.43
C MET A 33 11.97 19.43 21.38
N PRO A 34 12.31 19.27 20.08
CA PRO A 34 11.72 20.08 19.01
C PRO A 34 10.19 19.86 18.85
N TYR A 35 9.63 18.82 19.46
CA TYR A 35 8.17 18.58 19.49
C TYR A 35 7.45 19.45 20.54
N LYS A 36 8.17 20.09 21.48
CA LYS A 36 7.57 20.94 22.51
C LYS A 36 6.88 22.17 21.93
N SER A 37 7.27 22.61 20.72
CA SER A 37 6.55 23.66 19.99
C SER A 37 5.20 23.19 19.43
N LEU A 38 4.95 21.87 19.40
CA LEU A 38 3.68 21.27 19.00
C LEU A 38 2.75 21.05 20.22
N GLU A 39 3.31 21.03 21.43
CA GLU A 39 2.57 20.91 22.67
C GLU A 39 1.81 22.21 22.99
N ASN A 40 0.63 22.05 23.56
CA ASN A 40 -0.11 23.13 24.18
C ASN A 40 0.69 23.69 25.37
N THR A 41 0.82 25.01 25.45
CA THR A 41 1.58 25.73 26.48
C THR A 41 0.85 25.82 27.83
N THR A 42 -0.01 24.85 28.16
CA THR A 42 -0.78 24.89 29.41
C THR A 42 0.19 24.77 30.59
N PRO A 43 0.12 25.63 31.63
CA PRO A 43 1.12 25.66 32.69
C PRO A 43 0.91 24.54 33.73
N ILE A 44 0.93 23.28 33.30
CA ILE A 44 0.78 22.09 34.16
C ILE A 44 2.12 21.49 34.57
N GLY A 45 3.17 22.32 34.71
CA GLY A 45 4.44 21.90 35.31
C GLY A 45 5.15 20.72 34.62
N GLY A 46 4.93 20.52 33.31
CA GLY A 46 5.53 19.41 32.55
C GLY A 46 4.74 18.10 32.60
N PHE A 47 3.58 18.06 33.26
CA PHE A 47 2.72 16.88 33.32
C PHE A 47 1.83 16.67 32.09
N HIS A 48 2.17 17.24 30.92
CA HIS A 48 1.37 17.12 29.70
C HIS A 48 1.11 15.68 29.29
N LYS A 49 2.15 14.84 29.24
CA LYS A 49 1.98 13.41 28.91
C LYS A 49 1.10 12.67 29.90
N PHE A 50 1.26 12.94 31.20
CA PHE A 50 0.40 12.35 32.22
C PHE A 50 -1.07 12.80 32.07
N ALA A 51 -1.30 14.09 31.79
CA ALA A 51 -2.64 14.60 31.50
C ALA A 51 -3.24 13.98 30.23
N SER A 52 -2.41 13.77 29.21
CA SER A 52 -2.75 13.06 27.98
C SER A 52 -3.19 11.61 28.27
N ASP A 53 -2.47 10.89 29.12
CA ASP A 53 -2.83 9.52 29.53
C ASP A 53 -4.15 9.46 30.31
N ILE A 54 -4.40 10.44 31.17
CA ILE A 54 -5.70 10.56 31.86
C ILE A 54 -6.82 10.81 30.86
N ASP A 55 -6.65 11.79 29.97
CA ASP A 55 -7.66 12.11 28.96
C ASP A 55 -7.89 10.92 28.01
N TRP A 56 -6.86 10.15 27.70
CA TRP A 56 -6.96 8.89 26.95
C TRP A 56 -7.91 7.91 27.61
N MET A 57 -7.71 7.61 28.89
CA MET A 57 -8.61 6.70 29.63
C MET A 57 -10.05 7.23 29.64
N LEU A 58 -10.23 8.54 29.84
CA LEU A 58 -11.55 9.17 29.85
C LEU A 58 -12.23 9.13 28.48
N VAL A 59 -11.49 9.27 27.38
CA VAL A 59 -12.01 9.12 26.01
C VAL A 59 -12.46 7.69 25.75
N ILE A 60 -11.63 6.71 26.09
CA ILE A 60 -11.98 5.30 25.90
C ILE A 60 -13.21 4.93 26.72
N GLN A 61 -13.31 5.38 27.97
CA GLN A 61 -14.50 5.15 28.79
C GLN A 61 -15.74 5.87 28.23
N TYR A 62 -15.60 7.12 27.79
CA TYR A 62 -16.68 7.88 27.16
C TYR A 62 -17.20 7.15 25.92
N MET A 63 -16.30 6.76 25.00
CA MET A 63 -16.64 6.02 23.80
C MET A 63 -17.25 4.64 24.10
N GLY A 64 -16.77 3.95 25.14
CA GLY A 64 -17.36 2.69 25.60
C GLY A 64 -18.80 2.83 26.13
N GLY A 65 -19.21 4.02 26.53
CA GLY A 65 -20.59 4.35 26.87
C GLY A 65 -21.48 4.73 25.68
N LEU A 66 -20.90 4.90 24.49
CA LEU A 66 -21.64 5.22 23.27
C LEU A 66 -22.08 3.94 22.55
N LYS A 67 -23.27 3.97 21.96
CA LYS A 67 -23.69 2.93 21.01
C LYS A 67 -22.87 2.97 19.72
N SER A 68 -22.60 4.19 19.24
CA SER A 68 -21.81 4.47 18.05
C SER A 68 -21.41 5.95 18.04
N VAL A 69 -20.33 6.27 17.32
CA VAL A 69 -20.02 7.65 16.95
C VAL A 69 -20.96 8.06 15.82
N SER A 70 -21.64 9.20 15.97
CA SER A 70 -22.67 9.71 15.05
C SER A 70 -22.62 11.24 15.00
N LYS A 71 -23.42 11.85 14.12
CA LYS A 71 -23.50 13.31 13.97
C LYS A 71 -23.75 14.06 15.29
N GLU A 72 -24.46 13.45 16.22
CA GLU A 72 -24.82 14.08 17.50
C GLU A 72 -23.64 14.16 18.48
N ASN A 73 -22.64 13.28 18.36
CA ASN A 73 -21.56 13.15 19.33
C ASN A 73 -20.15 13.28 18.74
N VAL A 74 -20.01 13.27 17.40
CA VAL A 74 -18.71 13.28 16.71
C VAL A 74 -17.83 14.47 17.11
N ASP A 75 -18.42 15.66 17.28
CA ASP A 75 -17.67 16.86 17.64
C ASP A 75 -17.02 16.76 19.03
N GLU A 76 -17.73 16.15 19.99
CA GLU A 76 -17.20 15.91 21.34
C GLU A 76 -16.10 14.85 21.31
N VAL A 77 -16.25 13.78 20.51
CA VAL A 77 -15.22 12.77 20.31
C VAL A 77 -13.95 13.42 19.72
N ILE A 78 -14.09 14.20 18.63
CA ILE A 78 -13.00 14.93 18.00
C ILE A 78 -12.30 15.84 19.03
N LYS A 79 -13.07 16.66 19.75
CA LYS A 79 -12.53 17.60 20.75
C LYS A 79 -11.69 16.90 21.81
N ARG A 80 -12.08 15.70 22.24
CA ARG A 80 -11.31 14.97 23.25
C ARG A 80 -10.02 14.39 22.69
N PHE A 81 -10.02 13.83 21.48
CA PHE A 81 -8.78 13.40 20.82
C PHE A 81 -7.85 14.58 20.51
N GLU A 82 -8.40 15.73 20.11
CA GLU A 82 -7.66 16.97 19.92
C GLU A 82 -6.97 17.44 21.21
N LYS A 83 -7.66 17.34 22.35
CA LYS A 83 -7.07 17.65 23.66
C LYS A 83 -5.89 16.74 23.99
N ILE A 84 -6.04 15.43 23.78
CA ILE A 84 -4.98 14.44 24.02
C ILE A 84 -3.72 14.79 23.21
N VAL A 85 -3.85 14.96 21.89
CA VAL A 85 -2.69 15.26 21.04
C VAL A 85 -2.15 16.68 21.22
N SER A 86 -2.94 17.58 21.81
CA SER A 86 -2.43 18.89 22.24
C SER A 86 -1.48 18.75 23.42
N TYR A 87 -1.65 17.75 24.27
CA TYR A 87 -0.76 17.47 25.39
C TYR A 87 0.41 16.55 25.01
N ASP A 88 0.16 15.52 24.21
CA ASP A 88 1.24 14.68 23.64
C ASP A 88 1.08 14.55 22.12
N PRO A 89 1.74 15.42 21.34
CA PRO A 89 1.76 15.35 19.88
C PRO A 89 2.41 14.08 19.32
N ASN A 90 3.08 13.29 20.15
CA ASN A 90 3.72 12.03 19.75
C ASN A 90 2.86 10.80 20.09
N PHE A 91 1.63 11.00 20.58
CA PHE A 91 0.75 9.90 20.95
C PHE A 91 0.15 9.22 19.70
N GLU A 92 0.91 8.31 19.10
CA GLU A 92 0.55 7.61 17.86
C GLU A 92 -0.84 6.96 17.92
N SER A 93 -1.13 6.24 19.01
CA SER A 93 -2.42 5.57 19.18
C SER A 93 -3.59 6.54 19.23
N ALA A 94 -3.39 7.76 19.74
CA ALA A 94 -4.44 8.78 19.74
C ALA A 94 -4.78 9.27 18.34
N TYR A 95 -3.78 9.41 17.47
CA TYR A 95 -4.01 9.72 16.06
C TYR A 95 -4.70 8.57 15.32
N GLU A 96 -4.20 7.34 15.47
CA GLU A 96 -4.76 6.17 14.78
C GLU A 96 -6.20 5.88 15.21
N ILE A 97 -6.44 5.74 16.52
CA ILE A 97 -7.76 5.41 17.05
C ILE A 97 -8.70 6.59 16.90
N GLY A 98 -8.23 7.82 17.16
CA GLY A 98 -9.02 9.03 17.01
C GLY A 98 -9.56 9.16 15.60
N ALA A 99 -8.68 9.24 14.61
CA ALA A 99 -9.10 9.39 13.21
C ALA A 99 -10.08 8.30 12.77
N MET A 100 -9.83 7.04 13.13
CA MET A 100 -10.75 5.93 12.81
C MET A 100 -12.11 6.03 13.53
N SER A 101 -12.15 6.62 14.71
CA SER A 101 -13.38 6.74 15.52
C SER A 101 -14.37 7.73 14.92
N PHE A 102 -13.89 8.78 14.24
CA PHE A 102 -14.75 9.80 13.65
C PHE A 102 -14.65 9.89 12.12
N SER A 103 -13.92 9.00 11.44
CA SER A 103 -13.76 9.05 9.98
C SER A 103 -15.03 8.83 9.17
N VAL A 104 -16.02 8.14 9.75
CA VAL A 104 -17.31 7.89 9.06
C VAL A 104 -18.15 9.16 9.02
N GLU A 105 -18.23 9.85 10.16
CA GLU A 105 -19.06 11.04 10.31
C GLU A 105 -18.36 12.33 9.85
N ASN A 106 -17.03 12.39 9.99
CA ASN A 106 -16.22 13.53 9.59
C ASN A 106 -14.87 13.10 8.97
N PRO A 107 -14.88 12.58 7.74
CA PRO A 107 -13.68 12.09 7.07
C PRO A 107 -12.66 13.20 6.80
N GLU A 108 -13.10 14.42 6.51
CA GLU A 108 -12.22 15.57 6.29
C GLU A 108 -11.39 15.86 7.54
N LYS A 109 -12.03 15.92 8.71
CA LYS A 109 -11.32 16.16 9.97
C LYS A 109 -10.40 15.01 10.36
N ALA A 110 -10.79 13.76 10.08
CA ALA A 110 -9.95 12.59 10.31
C ALA A 110 -8.66 12.64 9.48
N VAL A 111 -8.75 13.07 8.22
CA VAL A 111 -7.58 13.24 7.35
C VAL A 111 -6.72 14.41 7.83
N GLU A 112 -7.30 15.54 8.21
CA GLU A 112 -6.56 16.68 8.79
C GLU A 112 -5.80 16.27 10.06
N PHE A 113 -6.45 15.49 10.92
CA PHE A 113 -5.87 14.97 12.16
C PHE A 113 -4.66 14.06 11.90
N LEU A 114 -4.76 13.14 10.94
CA LEU A 114 -3.65 12.27 10.52
C LEU A 114 -2.56 13.03 9.75
N GLU A 115 -2.91 14.06 8.98
CA GLU A 115 -1.95 14.88 8.24
C GLU A 115 -1.03 15.64 9.21
N ARG A 116 -1.57 16.17 10.31
CA ARG A 116 -0.76 16.72 11.42
C ARG A 116 0.21 15.70 11.98
N ALA A 117 -0.24 14.47 12.22
CA ALA A 117 0.62 13.39 12.69
C ALA A 117 1.71 13.04 11.67
N CYS A 118 1.38 13.03 10.37
CA CYS A 118 2.33 12.78 9.30
C CYS A 118 3.43 13.86 9.22
N ASN A 119 3.10 15.10 9.57
CA ASN A 119 4.03 16.23 9.60
C ASN A 119 4.85 16.31 10.90
N ASN A 120 4.56 15.48 11.91
CA ASN A 120 5.36 15.39 13.13
C ASN A 120 6.68 14.63 12.86
N PRO A 121 7.87 15.25 13.04
CA PRO A 121 9.15 14.60 12.82
C PRO A 121 9.40 13.35 13.67
N GLN A 122 8.79 13.25 14.86
CA GLN A 122 8.94 12.08 15.74
C GLN A 122 8.14 10.88 15.24
N LEU A 123 7.05 11.13 14.52
CA LEU A 123 6.17 10.09 13.97
C LEU A 123 6.52 9.73 12.53
N LYS A 124 7.65 10.24 12.00
CA LYS A 124 8.05 10.07 10.60
C LYS A 124 8.27 8.62 10.18
N ASN A 125 8.51 7.72 11.13
CA ASN A 125 8.72 6.29 10.87
C ASN A 125 7.42 5.47 10.97
N ASN A 126 6.34 6.05 11.49
CA ASN A 126 5.04 5.38 11.52
C ASN A 126 4.41 5.48 10.12
N TRP A 127 4.31 4.33 9.46
CA TRP A 127 3.70 4.19 8.12
C TRP A 127 2.17 4.04 8.17
N LYS A 128 1.60 3.66 9.32
CA LYS A 128 0.15 3.46 9.47
C LYS A 128 -0.60 4.79 9.40
N LEU A 129 -0.05 5.86 9.97
CA LEU A 129 -0.65 7.20 9.95
C LEU A 129 -0.97 7.66 8.52
N PRO A 130 -0.01 7.71 7.58
CA PRO A 130 -0.33 8.05 6.19
C PRO A 130 -1.17 6.97 5.50
N PHE A 131 -1.01 5.67 5.84
CA PHE A 131 -1.88 4.64 5.27
C PHE A 131 -3.37 4.89 5.60
N TYR A 132 -3.70 5.19 6.85
CA TYR A 132 -5.08 5.48 7.26
C TYR A 132 -5.61 6.77 6.62
N ALA A 133 -4.77 7.79 6.43
CA ALA A 133 -5.18 9.01 5.75
C ALA A 133 -5.55 8.72 4.28
N GLY A 134 -4.72 7.94 3.57
CA GLY A 134 -5.03 7.47 2.22
C GLY A 134 -6.28 6.59 2.17
N PHE A 135 -6.44 5.69 3.15
CA PHE A 135 -7.60 4.82 3.26
C PHE A 135 -8.89 5.62 3.39
N ILE A 136 -8.96 6.54 4.35
CA ILE A 136 -10.14 7.39 4.60
C ILE A 136 -10.49 8.19 3.34
N LEU A 137 -9.51 8.83 2.70
CA LEU A 137 -9.74 9.61 1.47
C LEU A 137 -10.30 8.76 0.33
N THR A 138 -9.77 7.56 0.11
CA THR A 138 -10.29 6.67 -0.95
C THR A 138 -11.71 6.18 -0.69
N HIS A 139 -12.12 6.03 0.58
CA HIS A 139 -13.46 5.56 0.93
C HIS A 139 -14.49 6.69 0.93
N SER A 140 -14.17 7.85 1.50
CA SER A 140 -15.09 9.00 1.58
C SER A 140 -15.17 9.80 0.28
N GLY A 141 -14.08 9.83 -0.49
CA GLY A 141 -13.92 10.64 -1.70
C GLY A 141 -13.75 9.80 -2.95
N LYS A 142 -14.36 8.61 -3.00
CA LYS A 142 -14.06 7.63 -4.05
C LYS A 142 -14.20 8.24 -5.46
N ASP A 143 -15.17 9.10 -5.69
CA ASP A 143 -15.45 9.68 -7.01
C ASP A 143 -14.87 11.09 -7.21
N ASP A 144 -14.10 11.57 -6.22
CA ASP A 144 -13.40 12.86 -6.24
C ASP A 144 -11.93 12.65 -6.67
N PRO A 145 -11.55 13.09 -7.89
CA PRO A 145 -10.18 12.92 -8.38
C PRO A 145 -9.11 13.56 -7.50
N GLU A 146 -9.41 14.69 -6.85
CA GLU A 146 -8.46 15.38 -5.98
C GLU A 146 -8.24 14.60 -4.69
N LYS A 147 -9.31 14.05 -4.09
CA LYS A 147 -9.18 13.15 -2.91
C LYS A 147 -8.43 11.88 -3.26
N VAL A 148 -8.68 11.28 -4.42
CA VAL A 148 -7.92 10.11 -4.90
C VAL A 148 -6.44 10.46 -5.09
N LYS A 149 -6.12 11.60 -5.70
CA LYS A 149 -4.75 12.07 -5.89
C LYS A 149 -4.04 12.33 -4.56
N LYS A 150 -4.72 12.98 -3.59
CA LYS A 150 -4.18 13.17 -2.24
C LYS A 150 -3.95 11.83 -1.53
N ALA A 151 -4.86 10.86 -1.69
CA ALA A 151 -4.69 9.53 -1.14
C ALA A 151 -3.47 8.79 -1.71
N ILE A 152 -3.20 8.93 -3.02
CA ILE A 152 -1.99 8.36 -3.64
C ILE A 152 -0.74 8.89 -2.95
N GLY A 153 -0.64 10.20 -2.69
CA GLY A 153 0.50 10.79 -1.99
C GLY A 153 0.69 10.23 -0.57
N PHE A 154 -0.40 10.00 0.16
CA PHE A 154 -0.35 9.36 1.47
C PHE A 154 0.09 7.89 1.39
N TYR A 155 -0.42 7.10 0.45
CA TYR A 155 0.04 5.73 0.30
C TYR A 155 1.51 5.64 -0.09
N GLU A 156 2.01 6.54 -0.95
CA GLU A 156 3.45 6.61 -1.26
C GLU A 156 4.27 6.93 -0.02
N MET A 157 3.79 7.85 0.82
CA MET A 157 4.42 8.16 2.10
C MET A 157 4.44 6.93 3.02
N ALA A 158 3.32 6.20 3.13
CA ALA A 158 3.25 4.97 3.92
C ALA A 158 4.26 3.91 3.44
N ILE A 159 4.33 3.70 2.13
CA ILE A 159 5.27 2.73 1.57
C ILE A 159 6.72 3.15 1.82
N LYS A 160 7.07 4.43 1.64
CA LYS A 160 8.43 4.94 1.89
C LYS A 160 8.86 4.84 3.35
N ARG A 161 7.91 4.96 4.29
CA ARG A 161 8.17 4.87 5.74
C ARG A 161 8.25 3.43 6.25
N SER A 162 7.74 2.47 5.49
CA SER A 162 7.74 1.07 5.89
C SER A 162 9.03 0.38 5.44
N PRO A 163 9.82 -0.20 6.36
CA PRO A 163 10.98 -1.02 5.99
C PRO A 163 10.61 -2.21 5.10
N THR A 164 9.43 -2.78 5.36
CA THR A 164 8.85 -3.90 4.62
C THR A 164 7.35 -3.63 4.40
N PRO A 165 6.99 -2.93 3.31
CA PRO A 165 5.61 -2.51 3.06
C PRO A 165 4.65 -3.70 3.03
N GLU A 166 3.63 -3.67 3.89
CA GLU A 166 2.61 -4.72 3.91
C GLU A 166 1.84 -4.76 2.58
N MET A 167 1.50 -5.96 2.12
CA MET A 167 0.98 -6.13 0.77
C MET A 167 -0.36 -5.41 0.53
N TYR A 168 -1.21 -5.25 1.55
CA TYR A 168 -2.43 -4.47 1.39
C TYR A 168 -2.17 -2.97 1.24
N VAL A 169 -1.09 -2.42 1.82
CA VAL A 169 -0.70 -1.02 1.64
C VAL A 169 -0.34 -0.78 0.18
N VAL A 170 0.51 -1.66 -0.37
CA VAL A 170 0.90 -1.63 -1.79
C VAL A 170 -0.32 -1.83 -2.69
N ASN A 171 -1.23 -2.74 -2.36
CA ASN A 171 -2.43 -2.96 -3.15
C ASN A 171 -3.40 -1.76 -3.10
N SER A 172 -3.54 -1.08 -1.96
CA SER A 172 -4.35 0.14 -1.83
C SER A 172 -3.77 1.29 -2.67
N TYR A 173 -2.44 1.46 -2.65
CA TYR A 173 -1.74 2.39 -3.54
C TYR A 173 -2.05 2.13 -5.02
N LEU A 174 -1.91 0.87 -5.44
CA LEU A 174 -2.12 0.49 -6.85
C LEU A 174 -3.56 0.68 -7.29
N ARG A 175 -4.53 0.36 -6.43
CA ARG A 175 -5.96 0.60 -6.69
C ARG A 175 -6.27 2.09 -6.81
N ALA A 176 -5.73 2.92 -5.91
CA ALA A 176 -5.93 4.36 -5.97
C ALA A 176 -5.37 4.95 -7.28
N ARG A 177 -4.17 4.52 -7.69
CA ARG A 177 -3.59 4.90 -8.99
C ARG A 177 -4.42 4.42 -10.17
N ALA A 178 -4.93 3.19 -10.12
CA ALA A 178 -5.75 2.63 -11.19
C ALA A 178 -7.02 3.46 -11.36
N LYS A 179 -7.65 3.80 -10.24
CA LYS A 179 -8.83 4.67 -10.22
C LYS A 179 -8.54 6.06 -10.78
N ALA A 180 -7.39 6.65 -10.44
CA ALA A 180 -6.98 7.95 -10.96
C ALA A 180 -6.78 7.98 -12.49
N MET A 181 -6.62 6.82 -13.14
CA MET A 181 -6.57 6.78 -14.62
C MET A 181 -7.94 6.99 -15.27
N GLY A 182 -9.04 6.85 -14.53
CA GLY A 182 -10.39 7.06 -15.06
C GLY A 182 -10.77 6.12 -16.21
N LEU A 183 -10.11 4.95 -16.31
CA LEU A 183 -10.43 3.96 -17.33
C LEU A 183 -11.63 3.13 -16.88
N ASN A 184 -12.54 2.81 -17.81
CA ASN A 184 -13.70 1.94 -17.54
C ASN A 184 -13.30 0.50 -17.18
N ASN A 185 -12.09 0.07 -17.57
CA ASN A 185 -11.54 -1.24 -17.27
C ASN A 185 -10.44 -1.11 -16.20
N ASP A 186 -10.82 -1.34 -14.94
CA ASP A 186 -9.92 -1.29 -13.79
C ASP A 186 -8.75 -2.29 -13.90
N LYS A 187 -8.98 -3.45 -14.55
CA LYS A 187 -7.93 -4.46 -14.74
C LYS A 187 -6.90 -4.01 -15.77
N LEU A 188 -7.33 -3.33 -16.82
CA LEU A 188 -6.43 -2.68 -17.77
C LEU A 188 -5.64 -1.55 -17.11
N ALA A 189 -6.29 -0.71 -16.30
CA ALA A 189 -5.61 0.35 -15.54
C ALA A 189 -4.54 -0.21 -14.60
N MET A 190 -4.88 -1.27 -13.85
CA MET A 190 -3.96 -1.97 -12.97
C MET A 190 -2.74 -2.52 -13.74
N LEU A 191 -2.97 -3.19 -14.88
CA LEU A 191 -1.91 -3.72 -15.72
C LEU A 191 -1.01 -2.61 -16.28
N LYS A 192 -1.58 -1.47 -16.71
CA LYS A 192 -0.84 -0.30 -17.18
C LYS A 192 0.06 0.27 -16.08
N ILE A 193 -0.40 0.33 -14.84
CA ILE A 193 0.40 0.81 -13.71
C ILE A 193 1.57 -0.11 -13.41
N LEU A 194 1.30 -1.41 -13.27
CA LEU A 194 2.33 -2.40 -12.98
C LEU A 194 3.42 -2.41 -14.07
N PHE A 195 3.01 -2.34 -15.33
CA PHE A 195 3.93 -2.25 -16.45
C PHE A 195 4.73 -0.94 -16.46
N GLY A 196 4.09 0.18 -16.12
CA GLY A 196 4.76 1.47 -15.98
C GLY A 196 5.85 1.46 -14.91
N GLU A 197 5.58 0.85 -13.75
CA GLU A 197 6.59 0.66 -12.69
C GLU A 197 7.72 -0.27 -13.14
N TRP A 198 7.40 -1.33 -13.88
CA TRP A 198 8.43 -2.20 -14.45
C TRP A 198 9.34 -1.45 -15.42
N LYS A 199 8.80 -0.57 -16.26
CA LYS A 199 9.61 0.25 -17.17
C LYS A 199 10.56 1.20 -16.45
N LYS A 200 10.10 1.85 -15.39
CA LYS A 200 10.95 2.72 -14.57
C LYS A 200 12.12 1.93 -13.99
N ASN A 201 11.87 0.74 -13.46
CA ASN A 201 12.91 -0.11 -12.89
C ASN A 201 13.84 -0.69 -13.97
N ALA A 202 13.31 -1.05 -15.13
CA ALA A 202 14.09 -1.58 -16.25
C ALA A 202 15.04 -0.55 -16.89
N GLY A 203 14.75 0.75 -16.74
CA GLY A 203 15.61 1.86 -17.16
C GLY A 203 16.69 2.26 -16.15
N MET A 204 16.59 1.82 -14.89
CA MET A 204 17.50 2.16 -13.79
C MET A 204 18.48 1.01 -13.48
N ARG A 205 18.99 0.31 -14.50
CA ARG A 205 19.84 -0.90 -14.35
C ARG A 205 21.18 -0.69 -13.63
N GLU A 206 21.54 0.54 -13.24
CA GLU A 206 22.80 0.86 -12.55
C GLU A 206 22.65 1.23 -11.07
N ILE A 207 21.42 1.36 -10.55
CA ILE A 207 21.20 1.66 -9.14
C ILE A 207 20.22 0.60 -8.61
N GLU A 208 20.58 -0.08 -7.53
CA GLU A 208 19.71 -1.01 -6.79
C GLU A 208 18.50 -0.26 -6.21
N THR A 209 17.57 0.17 -7.06
CA THR A 209 16.24 0.58 -6.63
C THR A 209 15.37 -0.66 -6.69
N THR A 210 15.31 -1.38 -5.57
CA THR A 210 14.29 -2.38 -5.30
C THR A 210 12.94 -1.76 -5.61
N SER A 211 12.22 -2.32 -6.57
CA SER A 211 10.85 -1.92 -6.89
C SER A 211 10.05 -1.70 -5.60
N ILE A 212 9.36 -0.56 -5.50
CA ILE A 212 8.42 -0.26 -4.40
C ILE A 212 7.36 -1.38 -4.27
N ILE A 213 7.12 -2.11 -5.35
CA ILE A 213 6.20 -3.24 -5.43
C ILE A 213 7.00 -4.55 -5.39
N PRO A 214 6.84 -5.38 -4.35
CA PRO A 214 7.46 -6.70 -4.29
C PRO A 214 6.87 -7.63 -5.36
N ASP A 215 7.68 -8.57 -5.86
CA ASP A 215 7.30 -9.59 -6.85
C ASP A 215 6.62 -9.01 -8.10
N LEU A 216 7.10 -7.86 -8.58
CA LEU A 216 6.48 -7.09 -9.66
C LEU A 216 6.18 -7.92 -10.92
N ASN A 217 7.13 -8.75 -11.36
CA ASN A 217 6.92 -9.63 -12.52
C ASN A 217 5.75 -10.60 -12.28
N GLN A 218 5.70 -11.28 -11.14
CA GLN A 218 4.60 -12.20 -10.82
C GLN A 218 3.25 -11.48 -10.76
N LYS A 219 3.21 -10.26 -10.18
CA LYS A 219 2.02 -9.42 -10.16
C LYS A 219 1.56 -9.00 -11.55
N ILE A 220 2.48 -8.65 -12.45
CA ILE A 220 2.16 -8.33 -13.86
C ILE A 220 1.51 -9.55 -14.53
N LEU A 221 2.10 -10.73 -14.40
CA LEU A 221 1.58 -11.96 -14.99
C LEU A 221 0.16 -12.25 -14.49
N LYS A 222 -0.03 -12.22 -13.16
CA LYS A 222 -1.33 -12.48 -12.53
C LYS A 222 -2.38 -11.45 -12.95
N ALA A 223 -2.02 -10.15 -12.98
CA ALA A 223 -2.92 -9.10 -13.42
C ALA A 223 -3.34 -9.28 -14.88
N ALA A 224 -2.41 -9.64 -15.77
CA ALA A 224 -2.72 -9.89 -17.18
C ALA A 224 -3.64 -11.12 -17.36
N GLN A 225 -3.38 -12.20 -16.62
CA GLN A 225 -4.22 -13.41 -16.63
C GLN A 225 -5.64 -13.13 -16.11
N GLU A 226 -5.77 -12.43 -14.99
CA GLU A 226 -7.06 -12.03 -14.44
C GLU A 226 -7.82 -11.14 -15.42
N ALA A 227 -7.16 -10.12 -15.98
CA ALA A 227 -7.78 -9.20 -16.91
C ALA A 227 -8.32 -9.94 -18.15
N ARG A 228 -7.52 -10.81 -18.78
CA ARG A 228 -7.95 -11.58 -19.96
C ARG A 228 -9.09 -12.55 -19.70
N ARG A 229 -9.17 -13.09 -18.49
CA ARG A 229 -10.26 -13.99 -18.09
C ARG A 229 -11.56 -13.25 -17.89
N GLU A 230 -11.51 -12.04 -17.32
CA GLU A 230 -12.69 -11.24 -17.01
C GLU A 230 -13.20 -10.45 -18.22
N TYR A 231 -12.28 -9.99 -19.08
CA TYR A 231 -12.57 -9.22 -20.29
C TYR A 231 -11.95 -9.87 -21.53
N PRO A 232 -12.42 -11.06 -21.95
CA PRO A 232 -11.83 -11.82 -23.04
C PRO A 232 -11.95 -11.15 -24.42
N ASP A 233 -12.91 -10.23 -24.59
CA ASP A 233 -13.20 -9.56 -25.87
C ASP A 233 -12.70 -8.10 -25.92
N ASP A 234 -12.07 -7.60 -24.85
CA ASP A 234 -11.52 -6.24 -24.80
C ASP A 234 -10.25 -6.16 -25.65
N LYS A 235 -10.39 -5.59 -26.86
CA LYS A 235 -9.30 -5.44 -27.83
C LYS A 235 -8.11 -4.64 -27.30
N GLU A 236 -8.37 -3.58 -26.55
CA GLU A 236 -7.29 -2.74 -25.99
C GLU A 236 -6.50 -3.53 -24.95
N LEU A 237 -7.21 -4.23 -24.07
CA LEU A 237 -6.58 -5.08 -23.07
C LEU A 237 -5.78 -6.22 -23.69
N ILE A 238 -6.33 -6.90 -24.69
CA ILE A 238 -5.64 -8.01 -25.37
C ILE A 238 -4.33 -7.51 -25.98
N GLU A 239 -4.38 -6.39 -26.70
CA GLU A 239 -3.21 -5.83 -27.38
C GLU A 239 -2.17 -5.31 -26.39
N PHE A 240 -2.61 -4.59 -25.36
CA PHE A 240 -1.72 -4.12 -24.32
C PHE A 240 -1.08 -5.29 -23.56
N SER A 241 -1.85 -6.33 -23.23
CA SER A 241 -1.35 -7.53 -22.60
C SER A 241 -0.28 -8.22 -23.45
N LYS A 242 -0.46 -8.37 -24.77
CA LYS A 242 0.58 -8.93 -25.66
C LYS A 242 1.88 -8.13 -25.57
N LYS A 243 1.79 -6.80 -25.64
CA LYS A 243 2.94 -5.90 -25.51
C LYS A 243 3.67 -6.11 -24.18
N VAL A 244 2.93 -6.16 -23.08
CA VAL A 244 3.49 -6.42 -21.74
C VAL A 244 4.24 -7.75 -21.73
N MET A 245 3.66 -8.81 -22.29
CA MET A 245 4.30 -10.12 -22.32
C MET A 245 5.58 -10.14 -23.15
N GLN A 246 5.60 -9.45 -24.29
CA GLN A 246 6.78 -9.37 -25.15
C GLN A 246 7.93 -8.57 -24.53
N GLU A 247 7.62 -7.52 -23.77
CA GLU A 247 8.64 -6.67 -23.15
C GLU A 247 9.14 -7.24 -21.81
N VAL A 248 8.23 -7.70 -20.94
CA VAL A 248 8.57 -8.16 -19.58
C VAL A 248 9.10 -9.60 -19.57
N PHE A 249 8.56 -10.45 -20.44
CA PHE A 249 8.75 -11.90 -20.38
C PHE A 249 9.31 -12.48 -21.68
N LYS A 250 10.08 -11.70 -22.43
CA LYS A 250 10.64 -12.08 -23.73
C LYS A 250 11.32 -13.45 -23.74
N ASP A 251 12.01 -13.78 -22.66
CA ASP A 251 12.78 -15.02 -22.51
C ASP A 251 12.03 -16.11 -21.73
N GLN A 252 10.80 -15.83 -21.29
CA GLN A 252 9.95 -16.81 -20.61
C GLN A 252 8.95 -17.42 -21.60
N HIS A 253 8.87 -18.74 -21.58
CA HIS A 253 8.03 -19.50 -22.50
C HIS A 253 6.58 -19.48 -22.05
N ILE A 254 5.90 -18.38 -22.36
CA ILE A 254 4.52 -18.09 -21.97
C ILE A 254 3.60 -18.09 -23.19
N CYS A 255 2.45 -18.75 -23.08
CA CYS A 255 1.45 -18.80 -24.14
C CYS A 255 0.89 -17.39 -24.40
N THR A 256 0.90 -16.94 -25.65
CA THR A 256 0.41 -15.60 -26.03
C THR A 256 -1.10 -15.42 -25.93
N TYR A 257 -1.85 -16.51 -25.73
CA TYR A 257 -3.32 -16.53 -25.64
C TYR A 257 -3.82 -16.59 -24.20
N CYS A 258 -3.44 -17.61 -23.42
CA CYS A 258 -3.89 -17.76 -22.04
C CYS A 258 -2.87 -17.32 -20.99
N LEU A 259 -1.67 -16.90 -21.41
CA LEU A 259 -0.60 -16.45 -20.53
C LEU A 259 -0.10 -17.50 -19.53
N SER A 260 -0.31 -18.79 -19.83
CA SER A 260 0.24 -19.89 -19.04
C SER A 260 1.66 -20.21 -19.51
N ILE A 261 2.55 -20.50 -18.56
CA ILE A 261 3.88 -21.05 -18.84
C ILE A 261 3.68 -22.45 -19.43
N TYR A 262 4.37 -22.77 -20.53
CA TYR A 262 4.33 -24.09 -21.16
C TYR A 262 5.70 -24.77 -21.12
N ALA A 263 5.71 -26.10 -21.24
CA ALA A 263 6.90 -26.91 -21.05
C ALA A 263 7.79 -26.94 -22.31
N PRO A 264 9.09 -27.23 -22.15
CA PRO A 264 9.97 -27.42 -23.30
C PRO A 264 9.46 -28.54 -24.21
N GLY A 265 9.42 -28.29 -25.52
CA GLY A 265 8.91 -29.24 -26.51
C GLY A 265 7.41 -29.21 -26.78
N ASP A 266 6.63 -28.44 -26.00
CA ASP A 266 5.20 -28.29 -26.26
C ASP A 266 4.97 -27.58 -27.60
N LYS A 267 4.11 -28.17 -28.44
CA LYS A 267 3.61 -27.55 -29.69
C LYS A 267 2.30 -26.81 -29.48
N PHE A 268 1.56 -27.19 -28.44
CA PHE A 268 0.28 -26.62 -28.05
C PHE A 268 0.30 -26.34 -26.55
N CYS A 269 -0.31 -25.23 -26.14
CA CYS A 269 -0.43 -24.90 -24.73
C CYS A 269 -1.32 -25.93 -24.03
N SER A 270 -0.82 -26.55 -22.96
CA SER A 270 -1.57 -27.51 -22.13
C SER A 270 -2.82 -26.91 -21.46
N CYS A 271 -2.87 -25.59 -21.29
CA CYS A 271 -4.00 -24.91 -20.66
C CYS A 271 -5.12 -24.56 -21.66
N CYS A 272 -4.79 -24.00 -22.84
CA CYS A 272 -5.80 -23.50 -23.78
C CYS A 272 -5.84 -24.21 -25.14
N GLY A 273 -4.90 -25.13 -25.42
CA GLY A 273 -4.84 -25.88 -26.67
C GLY A 273 -4.31 -25.12 -27.88
N GLN A 274 -4.00 -23.82 -27.75
CA GLN A 274 -3.50 -23.00 -28.84
C GLN A 274 -2.03 -23.30 -29.17
N SER A 275 -1.63 -23.14 -30.43
CA SER A 275 -0.24 -23.36 -30.85
C SER A 275 0.72 -22.39 -30.16
N VAL A 276 1.87 -22.91 -29.74
CA VAL A 276 2.93 -22.15 -29.07
C VAL A 276 4.27 -22.36 -29.76
N GLN A 277 5.21 -21.43 -29.55
CA GLN A 277 6.55 -21.53 -30.11
C GLN A 277 7.32 -22.63 -29.38
N VAL A 278 7.72 -23.68 -30.10
CA VAL A 278 8.49 -24.79 -29.50
C VAL A 278 9.85 -24.27 -29.04
N PHE A 279 10.21 -24.55 -27.79
CA PHE A 279 11.52 -24.23 -27.22
C PHE A 279 12.13 -25.44 -26.53
N GLY A 280 13.42 -25.34 -26.18
CA GLY A 280 14.12 -26.35 -25.39
C GLY A 280 14.20 -27.72 -26.07
N THR A 281 14.07 -27.77 -27.39
CA THR A 281 14.26 -28.98 -28.20
C THR A 281 15.54 -28.91 -29.01
N CYS A 282 16.12 -30.07 -29.26
CA CYS A 282 17.29 -30.19 -30.12
C CYS A 282 16.92 -29.81 -31.57
N GLN A 283 17.64 -28.85 -32.14
CA GLN A 283 17.43 -28.43 -33.54
C GLN A 283 17.62 -29.56 -34.55
N LYS A 284 18.44 -30.57 -34.23
CA LYS A 284 18.75 -31.69 -35.13
C LYS A 284 17.73 -32.83 -35.07
N CYS A 285 17.16 -33.11 -33.90
CA CYS A 285 16.35 -34.31 -33.69
C CYS A 285 15.02 -34.07 -32.95
N GLY A 286 14.68 -32.83 -32.64
CA GLY A 286 13.42 -32.43 -32.00
C GLY A 286 13.24 -32.89 -30.54
N THR A 287 14.24 -33.57 -29.96
CA THR A 287 14.15 -34.12 -28.59
C THR A 287 14.37 -33.03 -27.56
N VAL A 288 13.57 -33.03 -26.49
CA VAL A 288 13.69 -32.08 -25.37
C VAL A 288 15.07 -32.17 -24.72
N LEU A 289 15.73 -31.03 -24.58
CA LEU A 289 17.05 -30.87 -24.01
C LEU A 289 16.95 -30.83 -22.47
N LYS A 290 17.79 -31.63 -21.80
CA LYS A 290 17.86 -31.70 -20.33
C LYS A 290 19.19 -31.18 -19.76
N ALA A 291 20.16 -30.90 -20.63
CA ALA A 291 21.51 -30.50 -20.28
C ALA A 291 22.15 -29.72 -21.44
N GLY A 292 23.42 -29.33 -21.29
CA GLY A 292 24.21 -28.65 -22.33
C GLY A 292 24.40 -29.44 -23.63
N PHE A 293 23.98 -30.71 -23.70
CA PHE A 293 24.01 -31.55 -24.89
C PHE A 293 22.71 -32.36 -25.04
N CYS A 294 22.32 -32.64 -26.28
CA CYS A 294 21.20 -33.51 -26.58
C CYS A 294 21.54 -34.97 -26.25
N HIS A 295 20.81 -35.58 -25.32
CA HIS A 295 21.02 -36.98 -24.92
C HIS A 295 20.80 -38.00 -26.04
N LYS A 296 20.05 -37.64 -27.10
CA LYS A 296 19.75 -38.55 -28.22
C LYS A 296 20.74 -38.47 -29.38
N CYS A 297 21.29 -37.29 -29.67
CA CYS A 297 22.13 -37.08 -30.87
C CYS A 297 23.45 -36.35 -30.60
N GLY A 298 23.78 -36.08 -29.33
CA GLY A 298 25.04 -35.46 -28.92
C GLY A 298 25.22 -33.99 -29.33
N THR A 299 24.24 -33.39 -29.99
CA THR A 299 24.34 -31.98 -30.46
C THR A 299 24.33 -31.03 -29.27
N LYS A 300 25.28 -30.08 -29.23
CA LYS A 300 25.41 -29.07 -28.18
C LYS A 300 24.14 -28.20 -28.13
N ALA A 301 23.58 -28.02 -26.94
CA ALA A 301 22.43 -27.16 -26.73
C ALA A 301 22.82 -25.68 -26.92
N PRO A 302 21.93 -24.84 -27.47
CA PRO A 302 22.15 -23.39 -27.49
C PRO A 302 22.27 -22.86 -26.05
N ALA A 303 23.15 -21.87 -25.85
CA ALA A 303 23.66 -21.41 -24.55
C ALA A 303 22.63 -20.88 -23.53
N VAL A 304 21.34 -20.82 -23.89
CA VAL A 304 20.27 -20.22 -23.08
C VAL A 304 19.69 -21.19 -22.03
N LEU A 305 20.03 -22.49 -22.05
CA LEU A 305 19.34 -23.53 -21.28
C LEU A 305 20.04 -23.98 -19.98
N VAL A 306 20.79 -23.11 -19.31
CA VAL A 306 21.34 -23.46 -17.98
C VAL A 306 20.75 -22.56 -16.91
N GLN A 307 19.45 -22.74 -16.66
CA GLN A 307 18.84 -22.64 -15.35
C GLN A 307 17.41 -23.17 -15.46
N ALA A 308 17.20 -24.39 -14.96
CA ALA A 308 15.85 -24.90 -14.74
C ALA A 308 15.18 -24.00 -13.68
N PRO A 309 13.94 -23.52 -13.89
CA PRO A 309 13.19 -22.92 -12.81
C PRO A 309 12.95 -24.00 -11.74
N SER A 310 13.43 -23.75 -10.52
CA SER A 310 13.01 -24.52 -9.36
C SER A 310 11.51 -24.32 -9.19
N VAL A 311 10.74 -25.35 -9.55
CA VAL A 311 9.30 -25.40 -9.27
C VAL A 311 9.15 -25.38 -7.76
N GLN A 312 8.64 -24.27 -7.21
CA GLN A 312 8.09 -24.29 -5.86
C GLN A 312 6.79 -25.10 -5.92
N GLU A 313 6.81 -26.27 -5.29
CA GLU A 313 5.63 -27.07 -4.99
C GLU A 313 4.63 -26.21 -4.22
N GLY A 314 3.39 -26.08 -4.71
CA GLY A 314 2.35 -25.39 -3.94
C GLY A 314 1.17 -24.76 -4.69
N MET A 315 1.02 -24.92 -6.00
CA MET A 315 -0.21 -24.50 -6.69
C MET A 315 -0.95 -25.71 -7.24
N GLU A 316 -1.96 -26.16 -6.51
CA GLU A 316 -2.98 -27.07 -7.06
C GLU A 316 -3.64 -26.42 -8.29
N PRO A 317 -3.85 -27.17 -9.38
CA PRO A 317 -4.58 -26.68 -10.54
C PRO A 317 -6.04 -26.41 -10.16
N PRO A 318 -6.65 -25.33 -10.68
CA PRO A 318 -8.06 -25.05 -10.42
C PRO A 318 -8.94 -26.19 -10.97
N PRO A 319 -10.06 -26.51 -10.29
CA PRO A 319 -10.92 -27.61 -10.70
C PRO A 319 -11.51 -27.34 -12.09
N VAL A 320 -11.34 -28.32 -12.97
CA VAL A 320 -11.92 -28.32 -14.32
C VAL A 320 -13.45 -28.31 -14.18
N ALA A 321 -14.09 -27.23 -14.61
CA ALA A 321 -15.54 -27.14 -14.72
C ALA A 321 -16.02 -28.18 -15.74
N LYS A 322 -16.58 -29.29 -15.27
CA LYS A 322 -17.30 -30.26 -16.13
C LYS A 322 -18.52 -29.54 -16.72
N LYS A 323 -18.56 -29.40 -18.04
CA LYS A 323 -19.77 -29.01 -18.77
C LYS A 323 -20.87 -30.03 -18.45
N VAL A 324 -21.87 -29.62 -17.67
CA VAL A 324 -23.09 -30.41 -17.46
C VAL A 324 -23.88 -30.38 -18.77
N ALA A 325 -23.94 -31.52 -19.45
CA ALA A 325 -24.82 -31.71 -20.59
C ALA A 325 -26.28 -31.60 -20.12
N LYS A 326 -27.04 -30.68 -20.72
CA LYS A 326 -28.50 -30.61 -20.50
C LYS A 326 -29.16 -31.85 -21.12
N PRO A 327 -30.05 -32.56 -20.41
CA PRO A 327 -30.80 -33.67 -20.98
C PRO A 327 -31.84 -33.16 -21.99
N VAL A 328 -31.92 -33.86 -23.12
CA VAL A 328 -32.92 -33.67 -24.18
C VAL A 328 -34.29 -34.16 -23.67
N PRO A 329 -35.38 -33.41 -23.84
CA PRO A 329 -36.70 -33.85 -23.40
C PRO A 329 -37.24 -35.00 -24.27
N ALA A 330 -37.68 -36.06 -23.61
CA ALA A 330 -38.30 -37.23 -24.23
C ALA A 330 -39.66 -36.87 -24.87
N LYS A 331 -39.84 -37.28 -26.13
CA LYS A 331 -41.12 -37.27 -26.84
C LYS A 331 -42.12 -38.18 -26.13
N LYS A 332 -43.26 -37.65 -25.69
CA LYS A 332 -44.42 -38.45 -25.29
C LYS A 332 -45.02 -39.12 -26.53
N ALA A 333 -45.04 -40.46 -26.54
CA ALA A 333 -45.83 -41.23 -27.48
C ALA A 333 -47.29 -41.26 -27.00
N ALA A 334 -48.20 -41.00 -27.94
CA ALA A 334 -49.63 -41.14 -27.77
C ALA A 334 -50.02 -42.63 -27.68
N LYS A 335 -50.92 -42.96 -26.75
CA LYS A 335 -51.96 -43.97 -26.89
C LYS A 335 -53.10 -43.62 -25.95
#